data_AF-A0A3Q0QPM0-F1
#
_entry.id   AF-A0A3Q0QPM0-F1
#
_cell.length_a   1.000
_cell.length_b   1.000
_cell.length_c   1.000
_cell.angle_alpha   90.00
_cell.angle_beta   90.00
_cell.angle_gamma   90.00
#
_symmetry.space_group_name_H-M   'P 1'
#
loop_
_entity.id
_entity.type
_entity.pdbx_description
1 polymer ?
#
loop_
_entity_poly.entity_id
_entity_poly.type
_entity_poly.pdbx_seq_one_letter_code
_entity_poly.pdbx_strand_id
1 'polypeptide(L)'
;SLSQECPYHRPLGFESGSVTSDQINCSNQDQYTGWYSSWIPNKARLNNQGFGCAWLSKFNDQYQWLQIDLKEVSVVSGILTQGRCDADEWITKYSIQYRIVETLNWIYYKDQTGNNRVFYGNSDRSSTVQNLLRPPIVARYIRLLPLGWHTRIAMRMELLMCMNKCT
;
A
#
# COMPACT_ATOMS: atom_id res chain seq x y z
N SER A 1 -26.49 -13.49 -5.66
CA SER A 1 -25.75 -12.23 -5.51
C SER A 1 -24.88 -12.32 -4.25
N LEU A 2 -23.63 -12.75 -4.39
CA LEU A 2 -22.71 -12.88 -3.25
C LEU A 2 -21.73 -11.71 -3.30
N SER A 3 -22.10 -10.60 -2.67
CA SER A 3 -21.09 -9.69 -2.10
C SER A 3 -20.43 -10.47 -0.96
N GLN A 4 -19.47 -11.32 -1.31
CA GLN A 4 -18.80 -12.19 -0.34
C GLN A 4 -17.91 -11.31 0.52
N GLU A 5 -18.49 -10.73 1.57
CA GLU A 5 -17.75 -10.03 2.62
C GLU A 5 -16.74 -11.02 3.20
N CYS A 6 -15.47 -10.63 3.20
CA CYS A 6 -14.40 -11.43 3.77
C CYS A 6 -14.69 -11.68 5.25
N PRO A 7 -14.89 -12.93 5.68
CA PRO A 7 -15.28 -13.22 7.06
C PRO A 7 -14.15 -12.93 8.05
N TYR A 8 -12.89 -13.03 7.59
CA TYR A 8 -11.71 -12.71 8.39
C TYR A 8 -10.68 -11.95 7.55
N HIS A 9 -10.05 -10.97 8.19
CA HIS A 9 -8.95 -10.19 7.65
C HIS A 9 -7.66 -10.59 8.35
N ARG A 10 -6.65 -11.02 7.58
CA ARG A 10 -5.33 -11.37 8.11
C ARG A 10 -4.27 -10.43 7.53
N PRO A 11 -3.40 -9.82 8.34
CA PRO A 11 -2.24 -9.09 7.83
C PRO A 11 -1.38 -9.98 6.92
N LEU A 12 -0.94 -9.45 5.78
CA LEU A 12 -0.03 -10.17 4.88
C LEU A 12 1.33 -10.41 5.55
N GLY A 13 1.76 -9.46 6.39
CA GLY A 13 2.94 -9.57 7.22
C GLY A 13 4.03 -8.57 6.87
N PHE A 14 3.65 -7.31 6.59
CA PHE A 14 4.62 -6.21 6.54
C PHE A 14 5.21 -5.98 7.92
N GLU A 15 4.38 -5.93 8.96
CA GLU A 15 4.79 -5.77 10.36
C GLU A 15 5.48 -7.02 10.90
N SER A 16 4.95 -8.21 10.64
CA SER A 16 5.55 -9.49 11.08
C SER A 16 6.82 -9.87 10.32
N GLY A 17 7.14 -9.15 9.25
CA GLY A 17 8.31 -9.38 8.41
C GLY A 17 8.21 -10.56 7.45
N SER A 18 7.02 -11.14 7.29
CA SER A 18 6.76 -12.22 6.33
C SER A 18 6.86 -11.74 4.88
N VAL A 19 6.57 -10.47 4.61
CA VAL A 19 6.81 -9.84 3.29
C VAL A 19 8.30 -9.53 3.15
N THR A 20 8.94 -10.09 2.14
CA THR A 20 10.37 -9.83 1.88
C THR A 20 10.58 -8.49 1.19
N SER A 21 11.80 -7.95 1.25
CA SER A 21 12.15 -6.69 0.59
C SER A 21 11.90 -6.73 -0.92
N ASP A 22 12.10 -7.89 -1.53
CA ASP A 22 11.99 -8.10 -2.98
C ASP A 22 10.55 -8.15 -3.47
N GLN A 23 9.59 -8.10 -2.53
CA GLN A 23 8.17 -7.94 -2.82
C GLN A 23 7.74 -6.47 -2.85
N ILE A 24 8.58 -5.53 -2.38
CA ILE A 24 8.20 -4.12 -2.23
C ILE A 24 9.08 -3.27 -3.15
N ASN A 25 8.47 -2.67 -4.16
CA ASN A 25 9.13 -1.80 -5.13
C ASN A 25 8.49 -0.41 -5.13
N CYS A 26 9.18 0.59 -5.64
CA CYS A 26 8.60 1.93 -5.83
C CYS A 26 8.98 2.54 -7.17
N SER A 27 8.32 3.65 -7.49
CA SER A 27 8.76 4.57 -8.54
C SER A 27 10.18 5.09 -8.26
N ASN A 28 10.98 5.19 -9.33
CA ASN A 28 12.33 5.76 -9.29
C ASN A 28 13.29 5.07 -8.29
N GLN A 29 13.15 3.74 -8.09
CA GLN A 29 13.95 2.97 -7.14
C GLN A 29 15.48 3.14 -7.33
N ASP A 30 15.95 3.26 -8.58
CA ASP A 30 17.38 3.45 -8.92
C ASP A 30 17.96 4.77 -8.40
N GLN A 31 17.10 5.71 -7.98
CA GLN A 31 17.49 7.03 -7.50
C GLN A 31 17.55 7.14 -5.98
N TYR A 32 17.33 6.04 -5.25
CA TYR A 32 17.42 5.98 -3.78
C TYR A 32 18.89 5.83 -3.35
N THR A 33 19.64 6.91 -3.53
CA THR A 33 21.04 7.03 -3.11
C THR A 33 21.20 8.16 -2.09
N GLY A 34 22.32 8.17 -1.35
CA GLY A 34 22.58 9.19 -0.32
C GLY A 34 21.55 9.15 0.82
N TRP A 35 20.97 10.30 1.18
CA TRP A 35 19.97 10.41 2.27
C TRP A 35 18.73 9.52 2.08
N TYR A 36 18.30 9.30 0.82
CA TYR A 36 17.13 8.47 0.50
C TYR A 36 17.39 6.97 0.67
N SER A 37 18.65 6.53 0.81
CA SER A 37 18.98 5.13 1.11
C SER A 37 18.37 4.63 2.43
N SER A 38 18.05 5.54 3.34
CA SER A 38 17.36 5.22 4.60
C SER A 38 15.84 5.10 4.43
N TRP A 39 15.26 5.63 3.35
CA TRP A 39 13.81 5.72 3.12
C TRP A 39 13.35 4.85 1.95
N ILE A 40 13.96 3.67 1.81
CA ILE A 40 13.69 2.71 0.72
C ILE A 40 12.30 2.06 0.85
N PRO A 41 11.77 1.45 -0.22
CA PRO A 41 10.45 0.81 -0.23
C PRO A 41 10.28 -0.23 0.87
N ASN A 42 11.34 -0.98 1.17
CA ASN A 42 11.32 -2.00 2.23
C ASN A 42 11.01 -1.43 3.63
N LYS A 43 11.17 -0.13 3.84
CA LYS A 43 10.84 0.55 5.09
C LYS A 43 9.36 0.95 5.18
N ALA A 44 8.57 0.78 4.11
CA ALA A 44 7.13 1.04 4.08
C ALA A 44 6.30 0.01 4.88
N ARG A 45 6.81 -0.50 6.00
CA ARG A 45 6.16 -1.51 6.82
C ARG A 45 5.38 -0.84 7.95
N LEU A 46 4.15 -1.29 8.20
CA LEU A 46 3.33 -0.79 9.29
C LEU A 46 4.06 -0.90 10.63
N ASN A 47 3.89 0.11 11.50
CA ASN A 47 4.51 0.20 12.83
C ASN A 47 6.04 0.14 12.85
N ASN A 48 6.70 0.21 11.69
CA ASN A 48 8.15 0.33 11.63
C ASN A 48 8.58 1.65 12.30
N GLN A 49 9.64 1.61 13.10
CA GLN A 49 10.14 2.73 13.90
C GLN A 49 11.64 2.94 13.68
N GLY A 50 12.15 4.09 14.14
CA GLY A 50 13.56 4.45 14.02
C GLY A 50 13.87 5.32 12.80
N PHE A 51 15.16 5.54 12.54
CA PHE A 51 15.60 6.32 11.38
C PHE A 51 15.34 5.53 10.09
N GLY A 52 14.64 6.15 9.13
CA GLY A 52 14.23 5.43 7.92
C GLY A 52 13.03 4.50 8.14
N CYS A 53 12.00 4.96 8.84
CA CYS A 53 10.85 4.14 9.22
C CYS A 53 9.74 4.04 8.17
N ALA A 54 9.81 4.79 7.08
CA ALA A 54 8.80 4.81 6.03
C ALA A 54 9.44 4.77 4.65
N TRP A 55 8.63 4.51 3.62
CA TRP A 55 9.03 4.88 2.27
C TRP A 55 8.78 6.37 2.08
N LEU A 56 9.79 7.08 1.58
CA LEU A 56 9.72 8.50 1.25
C LEU A 56 9.96 8.64 -0.24
N SER A 57 8.99 9.18 -0.96
CA SER A 57 9.20 9.47 -2.38
C SER A 57 10.24 10.57 -2.56
N LYS A 58 11.10 10.40 -3.57
CA LYS A 58 12.07 11.42 -3.95
C LYS A 58 11.41 12.65 -4.58
N PHE A 59 10.38 12.41 -5.39
CA PHE A 59 9.59 13.46 -6.05
C PHE A 59 8.18 13.47 -5.48
N ASN A 60 7.59 14.66 -5.39
CA ASN A 60 6.22 14.84 -4.92
C ASN A 60 5.34 15.16 -6.13
N ASP A 61 5.04 14.14 -6.92
CA ASP A 61 4.14 14.21 -8.07
C ASP A 61 3.14 13.05 -8.05
N GLN A 62 2.15 13.11 -8.93
CA GLN A 62 1.08 12.11 -9.03
C GLN A 62 1.48 10.84 -9.80
N TYR A 63 2.74 10.74 -10.24
CA TYR A 63 3.26 9.59 -10.98
C TYR A 63 4.02 8.62 -10.08
N GLN A 64 4.13 8.93 -8.79
CA GLN A 64 4.78 8.07 -7.81
C GLN A 64 3.89 6.90 -7.44
N TRP A 65 4.51 5.76 -7.15
CA TRP A 65 3.79 4.57 -6.73
C TRP A 65 4.62 3.69 -5.82
N LEU A 66 3.94 2.97 -4.94
CA LEU A 66 4.48 1.85 -4.18
C LEU A 66 3.81 0.57 -4.69
N GLN A 67 4.61 -0.39 -5.13
CA GLN A 67 4.17 -1.67 -5.68
C GLN A 67 4.50 -2.80 -4.71
N ILE A 68 3.55 -3.71 -4.56
CA ILE A 68 3.66 -4.92 -3.77
C ILE A 68 3.44 -6.11 -4.71
N ASP A 69 4.42 -7.02 -4.79
CA ASP A 69 4.32 -8.33 -5.45
C ASP A 69 4.00 -9.40 -4.40
N LEU A 70 2.79 -9.92 -4.42
CA LEU A 70 2.32 -10.97 -3.52
C LEU A 70 2.94 -12.34 -3.82
N LYS A 71 3.72 -12.48 -4.90
CA LYS A 71 4.30 -13.73 -5.45
C LYS A 71 3.27 -14.72 -6.00
N GLU A 72 2.09 -14.79 -5.39
CA GLU A 72 0.95 -15.58 -5.85
C GLU A 72 -0.30 -14.72 -6.02
N VAL A 73 -1.30 -15.24 -6.74
CA VAL A 73 -2.59 -14.55 -6.89
C VAL A 73 -3.38 -14.76 -5.61
N SER A 74 -3.70 -13.66 -4.94
CA SER A 74 -4.39 -13.70 -3.66
C SER A 74 -5.52 -12.69 -3.60
N VAL A 75 -6.37 -12.82 -2.57
CA VAL A 75 -7.52 -11.94 -2.34
C VAL A 75 -7.19 -10.91 -1.28
N VAL A 76 -7.07 -9.65 -1.69
CA VAL A 76 -6.80 -8.51 -0.81
C VAL A 76 -8.10 -7.83 -0.44
N SER A 77 -8.33 -7.73 0.86
CA SER A 77 -9.57 -7.31 1.49
C SER A 77 -9.49 -5.92 2.12
N GLY A 78 -8.28 -5.38 2.30
CA GLY A 78 -8.08 -4.10 2.95
C GLY A 78 -6.63 -3.65 2.90
N ILE A 79 -6.42 -2.39 3.23
CA ILE A 79 -5.12 -1.74 3.31
C ILE A 79 -5.08 -0.90 4.58
N LEU A 80 -4.00 -1.02 5.33
CA LEU A 80 -3.66 -0.13 6.43
C LEU A 80 -2.58 0.83 5.95
N THR A 81 -2.73 2.12 6.22
CA THR A 81 -1.72 3.15 5.92
C THR A 81 -1.36 3.93 7.17
N GLN A 82 -0.09 4.31 7.28
CA GLN A 82 0.44 5.07 8.40
C GLN A 82 1.46 6.09 7.88
N GLY A 83 1.50 7.29 8.48
CA GLY A 83 2.44 8.34 8.10
C GLY A 83 3.89 8.03 8.48
N ARG A 84 4.80 8.95 8.22
CA ARG A 84 6.22 8.84 8.60
C ARG A 84 6.41 9.00 10.11
N CYS A 85 7.32 8.25 10.73
CA CYS A 85 7.43 8.27 12.21
C CYS A 85 8.23 9.45 12.78
N ASP A 86 9.19 10.00 12.02
CA ASP A 86 10.17 11.00 12.47
C ASP A 86 9.90 12.42 11.97
N ALA A 87 8.95 12.59 11.04
CA ALA A 87 8.57 13.89 10.49
C ALA A 87 7.07 13.93 10.15
N ASP A 88 6.50 15.13 10.10
CA ASP A 88 5.08 15.37 9.78
C ASP A 88 4.81 15.29 8.28
N GLU A 89 5.02 14.09 7.73
CA GLU A 89 4.86 13.75 6.32
C GLU A 89 4.00 12.49 6.16
N TRP A 90 2.99 12.56 5.29
CA TRP A 90 2.07 11.44 5.04
C TRP A 90 1.26 11.62 3.76
N ILE A 91 0.73 10.52 3.23
CA ILE A 91 -0.27 10.55 2.16
C ILE A 91 -1.66 10.86 2.73
N THR A 92 -2.41 11.75 2.09
CA THR A 92 -3.78 12.13 2.48
C THR A 92 -4.83 11.49 1.60
N LYS A 93 -4.50 11.23 0.33
CA LYS A 93 -5.37 10.56 -0.63
C LYS A 93 -4.57 9.64 -1.51
N TYR A 94 -5.15 8.51 -1.90
CA TYR A 94 -4.51 7.58 -2.83
C TYR A 94 -5.54 6.81 -3.66
N SER A 95 -5.10 6.31 -4.80
CA SER A 95 -5.83 5.32 -5.60
C SER A 95 -5.08 4.00 -5.62
N ILE A 96 -5.77 2.93 -5.99
CA ILE A 96 -5.22 1.59 -6.07
C ILE A 96 -5.29 1.13 -7.52
N GLN A 97 -4.19 0.60 -8.00
CA GLN A 97 -4.15 -0.21 -9.20
C GLN A 97 -3.75 -1.63 -8.86
N TYR A 98 -4.18 -2.58 -9.66
CA TYR A 98 -3.81 -3.97 -9.49
C TYR A 98 -3.71 -4.70 -10.83
N ARG A 99 -2.97 -5.80 -10.85
CA ARG A 99 -2.91 -6.73 -11.97
C ARG A 99 -2.64 -8.15 -11.47
N ILE A 100 -3.12 -9.13 -12.23
CA ILE A 100 -3.00 -10.55 -11.90
C ILE A 100 -1.72 -11.14 -12.52
N VAL A 101 -1.36 -10.67 -13.72
CA VAL A 101 -0.21 -11.13 -14.49
C VAL A 101 0.64 -9.93 -14.87
N GLU A 102 1.96 -10.08 -14.89
CA GLU A 102 2.91 -9.00 -15.16
C GLU A 102 2.76 -8.39 -16.56
N THR A 103 2.39 -9.19 -17.56
CA THR A 103 2.19 -8.76 -18.94
C THR A 103 0.88 -8.02 -19.17
N LEU A 104 -0.04 -8.04 -18.20
CA LEU A 104 -1.32 -7.34 -18.30
C LEU A 104 -1.21 -5.88 -17.87
N ASN A 105 -2.08 -5.06 -18.45
CA ASN A 105 -2.25 -3.67 -18.07
C ASN A 105 -2.77 -3.55 -16.62
N TRP A 106 -2.40 -2.44 -15.98
CA TRP A 106 -2.89 -2.09 -14.66
C TRP A 106 -4.38 -1.73 -14.71
N ILE A 107 -5.13 -2.26 -13.75
CA ILE A 107 -6.57 -2.00 -13.61
C ILE A 107 -6.75 -1.09 -12.39
N TYR A 108 -7.47 0.02 -12.55
CA TYR A 108 -7.86 0.87 -11.43
C TYR A 108 -8.93 0.18 -10.59
N TYR A 109 -8.79 0.28 -9.27
CA TYR A 109 -9.82 -0.16 -8.36
C TYR A 109 -11.06 0.72 -8.48
N LYS A 110 -12.20 0.06 -8.72
CA LYS A 110 -13.50 0.69 -8.90
C LYS A 110 -14.38 0.43 -7.69
N ASP A 111 -15.20 1.41 -7.35
CA ASP A 111 -16.23 1.26 -6.35
C ASP A 111 -17.47 0.54 -6.91
N GLN A 112 -18.49 0.35 -6.07
CA GLN A 112 -19.75 -0.30 -6.45
C GLN A 112 -20.52 0.46 -7.54
N THR A 113 -20.21 1.73 -7.78
CA THR A 113 -20.81 2.56 -8.85
C THR A 113 -20.05 2.46 -10.17
N GLY A 114 -18.91 1.76 -10.18
CA GLY A 114 -18.05 1.61 -11.36
C GLY A 114 -17.05 2.75 -11.57
N ASN A 115 -17.01 3.71 -10.65
CA ASN A 115 -16.09 4.84 -10.69
C ASN A 115 -14.75 4.50 -10.04
N ASN A 116 -13.67 5.14 -10.48
CA ASN A 116 -12.35 4.99 -9.86
C ASN A 116 -12.44 5.45 -8.40
N ARG A 117 -12.15 4.54 -7.47
CA ARG A 117 -12.22 4.82 -6.04
C ARG A 117 -10.98 5.60 -5.60
N VAL A 118 -11.22 6.70 -4.89
CA VAL A 118 -10.19 7.40 -4.11
C VAL A 118 -10.36 7.04 -2.65
N PHE A 119 -9.26 6.66 -2.00
CA PHE A 119 -9.20 6.39 -0.57
C PHE A 119 -8.63 7.59 0.17
N TYR A 120 -9.14 7.80 1.36
CA TYR A 120 -8.59 8.77 2.31
C TYR A 120 -7.51 8.06 3.12
N GLY A 121 -6.30 8.62 3.07
CA GLY A 121 -5.15 8.15 3.82
C GLY A 121 -5.12 8.78 5.21
N ASN A 122 -3.94 9.25 5.60
CA ASN A 122 -3.65 9.69 6.94
C ASN A 122 -3.95 11.19 7.13
N SER A 123 -4.28 11.56 8.36
CA SER A 123 -4.43 12.95 8.82
C SER A 123 -3.29 13.40 9.71
N ASP A 124 -2.44 12.46 10.14
CA ASP A 124 -1.28 12.69 10.99
C ASP A 124 -0.20 11.62 10.71
N ARG A 125 0.94 11.77 11.40
CA ARG A 125 2.14 10.95 11.16
C ARG A 125 2.10 9.54 11.80
N SER A 126 1.29 9.34 12.83
CA SER A 126 1.38 8.17 13.73
C SER A 126 0.16 7.24 13.68
N SER A 127 -1.02 7.79 13.42
CA SER A 127 -2.27 7.06 13.40
C SER A 127 -2.34 6.15 12.19
N THR A 128 -2.75 4.91 12.42
CA THR A 128 -3.02 3.95 11.36
C THR A 128 -4.44 4.14 10.84
N VAL A 129 -4.59 4.32 9.53
CA VAL A 129 -5.89 4.43 8.87
C VAL A 129 -6.18 3.12 8.14
N GLN A 130 -7.36 2.56 8.38
CA GLN A 130 -7.80 1.32 7.77
C GLN A 130 -8.82 1.58 6.66
N ASN A 131 -8.52 1.10 5.46
CA ASN A 131 -9.41 1.14 4.31
C ASN A 131 -9.73 -0.27 3.85
N LEU A 132 -10.96 -0.74 4.13
CA LEU A 132 -11.45 -2.01 3.62
C LEU A 132 -11.90 -1.90 2.15
N LEU A 133 -11.61 -2.93 1.37
CA LEU A 133 -11.91 -3.01 -0.06
C LEU A 133 -13.23 -3.75 -0.26
N ARG A 134 -14.21 -3.08 -0.83
CA ARG A 134 -15.54 -3.61 -1.16
C ARG A 134 -15.91 -3.21 -2.60
N PRO A 135 -15.69 -4.10 -3.60
CA PRO A 135 -15.33 -5.52 -3.46
C PRO A 135 -13.85 -5.76 -3.11
N PRO A 136 -13.49 -6.95 -2.58
CA PRO A 136 -12.09 -7.34 -2.42
C PRO A 136 -11.41 -7.47 -3.79
N ILE A 137 -10.09 -7.27 -3.83
CA ILE A 137 -9.28 -7.32 -5.04
C ILE A 137 -8.65 -8.70 -5.17
N VAL A 138 -8.80 -9.34 -6.33
CA VAL A 138 -8.02 -10.53 -6.69
C VAL A 138 -6.84 -10.09 -7.55
N ALA A 139 -5.64 -10.18 -7.01
CA ALA A 139 -4.43 -9.70 -7.69
C ALA A 139 -3.18 -10.45 -7.22
N ARG A 140 -2.12 -10.36 -8.03
CA ARG A 140 -0.77 -10.70 -7.61
C ARG A 140 0.07 -9.46 -7.36
N TYR A 141 -0.14 -8.41 -8.15
CA TYR A 141 0.55 -7.14 -7.99
C TYR A 141 -0.44 -6.06 -7.61
N ILE A 142 -0.10 -5.30 -6.59
CA ILE A 142 -0.87 -4.14 -6.14
C ILE A 142 0.02 -2.91 -6.21
N ARG A 143 -0.52 -1.80 -6.69
CA ARG A 143 0.09 -0.48 -6.68
C ARG A 143 -0.78 0.51 -5.92
N LEU A 144 -0.16 1.24 -5.01
CA LEU A 144 -0.75 2.44 -4.43
C LEU A 144 -0.18 3.65 -5.14
N LEU A 145 -1.07 4.54 -5.58
CA LEU A 145 -0.74 5.79 -6.22
C LEU A 145 -1.17 6.94 -5.30
N PRO A 146 -0.24 7.62 -4.64
CA PRO A 146 -0.53 8.82 -3.87
C PRO A 146 -1.13 9.91 -4.79
N LEU A 147 -2.30 10.41 -4.41
CA LEU A 147 -2.99 11.49 -5.12
C LEU A 147 -2.92 12.82 -4.36
N GLY A 148 -2.67 12.77 -3.06
CA GLY A 148 -2.46 13.93 -2.20
C GLY A 148 -1.62 13.56 -1.00
N TRP A 149 -0.86 14.53 -0.49
CA TRP A 149 0.08 14.34 0.61
C TRP A 149 0.22 15.63 1.42
N HIS A 150 0.70 15.49 2.65
CA HIS A 150 1.11 16.60 3.51
C HIS A 150 2.63 16.69 3.52
N THR A 151 3.18 17.83 3.10
CA THR A 151 4.62 18.11 3.00
C THR A 151 5.38 17.24 1.97
N ARG A 152 5.42 15.91 2.16
CA ARG A 152 6.00 14.95 1.22
C ARG A 152 5.19 13.65 1.18
N ILE A 153 5.35 12.91 0.08
CA ILE A 153 4.80 11.56 -0.04
C ILE A 153 5.62 10.64 0.85
N ALA A 154 5.07 10.29 2.01
CA ALA A 154 5.62 9.28 2.88
C ALA A 154 4.53 8.32 3.33
N MET A 155 4.86 7.02 3.40
CA MET A 155 3.91 6.02 3.87
C MET A 155 4.60 4.78 4.43
N ARG A 156 3.95 4.23 5.44
CA ARG A 156 4.04 2.87 5.95
C ARG A 156 2.71 2.18 5.65
N MET A 157 2.74 0.87 5.41
CA MET A 157 1.52 0.14 5.11
C MET A 157 1.55 -1.33 5.50
N GLU A 158 0.37 -1.92 5.51
CA GLU A 158 0.12 -3.35 5.64
C GLU A 158 -1.07 -3.72 4.76
N LEU A 159 -0.98 -4.85 4.06
CA LEU A 159 -2.10 -5.39 3.29
C LEU A 159 -2.88 -6.37 4.13
N LEU A 160 -4.21 -6.34 4.03
CA LEU A 160 -5.09 -7.29 4.69
C LEU A 160 -5.60 -8.30 3.67
N MET A 161 -5.31 -9.57 3.90
CA MET A 161 -5.73 -10.70 3.09
C MET A 161 -7.07 -11.24 3.56
N CYS A 162 -7.92 -11.61 2.60
CA CYS A 162 -9.16 -12.31 2.85
C CYS A 162 -8.87 -13.77 3.18
N MET A 163 -9.30 -14.25 4.33
CA MET A 163 -9.23 -15.67 4.69
C MET A 163 -10.66 -16.23 4.78
N ASN A 164 -10.89 -17.39 4.17
CA ASN A 164 -12.10 -18.16 4.44
C ASN A 164 -11.98 -18.83 5.81
N LYS A 165 -13.12 -19.13 6.46
CA LYS A 165 -13.11 -20.01 7.63
C LYS A 165 -12.40 -21.31 7.25
N CYS A 166 -11.42 -21.72 8.05
CA CYS A 166 -10.90 -23.08 7.95
C CYS A 166 -12.07 -24.06 8.14
N THR A 167 -12.33 -24.89 7.15
CA THR A 167 -13.05 -26.17 7.31
C THR A 167 -12.09 -27.23 7.80
#